data_AF-A0A363NUY6-F1
#
_entry.id   AF-A0A363NUY6-F1
#
_cell.length_a   1.000
_cell.length_b   1.000
_cell.length_c   1.000
_cell.angle_alpha   90.00
_cell.angle_beta   90.00
_cell.angle_gamma   90.00
#
_symmetry.space_group_name_H-M   'P 1'
#
loop_
_entity.id
_entity.type
_entity.pdbx_description
1 polymer ?
#
loop_
_entity_poly.entity_id
_entity_poly.type
_entity_poly.pdbx_seq_one_letter_code
_entity_poly.pdbx_strand_id
1 'polypeptide(L)' 'MAQLLSLKDEGIYAISPETSFEQKIKIAGSFTHFVRGLGTAFNAKREKEHKEFLELSENEFNLDSIIFWKNTI' A
#
# COMPACT_ATOMS: atom_id res chain seq x y z
N MET A 1 -8.32 0.84 10.65
CA MET A 1 -7.54 -0.18 11.41
C MET A 1 -6.06 0.19 11.34
N ALA A 2 -5.29 -0.05 12.39
CA ALA A 2 -3.84 0.13 12.36
C ALA A 2 -3.18 -1.07 11.64
N GLN A 3 -2.21 -0.81 10.76
CA GLN A 3 -1.45 -1.83 10.04
C GLN A 3 0.03 -1.77 10.46
N LEU A 4 0.69 -2.93 10.59
CA LEU A 4 2.11 -2.99 10.92
C LEU A 4 2.95 -3.08 9.64
N LEU A 5 4.04 -2.33 9.59
CA LEU A 5 5.00 -2.37 8.48
C LEU A 5 6.24 -3.18 8.86
N SER A 6 6.67 -4.05 7.95
CA SER A 6 7.90 -4.84 8.06
C SER A 6 8.83 -4.52 6.90
N LEU A 7 10.10 -4.29 7.19
CA LEU A 7 11.17 -4.11 6.21
C LEU A 7 11.89 -5.44 6.00
N LYS A 8 12.04 -5.88 4.74
CA LYS A 8 12.82 -7.07 4.39
C LYS A 8 13.31 -6.96 2.94
N ASP A 9 14.58 -7.23 2.68
CA ASP A 9 15.17 -7.26 1.33
C ASP A 9 14.76 -6.02 0.49
N GLU A 10 14.88 -4.83 1.10
CA GLU A 10 14.47 -3.50 0.58
C GLU A 10 12.95 -3.32 0.37
N GLY A 11 12.17 -4.39 0.37
CA GLY A 11 10.72 -4.37 0.29
C GLY A 11 10.03 -3.88 1.56
N ILE A 12 8.91 -3.19 1.36
CA ILE A 12 7.98 -2.83 2.41
C ILE A 12 6.82 -3.83 2.39
N TYR A 13 6.50 -4.38 3.55
CA TYR A 13 5.42 -5.35 3.70
C TYR A 13 4.39 -4.87 4.72
N ALA A 14 3.11 -5.05 4.41
CA ALA A 14 1.99 -4.80 5.31
C ALA A 14 1.54 -6.09 5.99
N ILE A 15 1.13 -5.93 7.25
CA ILE A 15 0.44 -6.96 8.03
C ILE A 15 -0.91 -6.37 8.43
N SER A 16 -1.98 -6.92 7.86
CA SER A 16 -3.36 -6.58 8.24
C SER A 16 -3.83 -7.52 9.35
N PRO A 17 -4.69 -7.08 10.29
CA PRO A 17 -5.37 -7.97 11.24
C PRO A 17 -6.17 -9.09 10.57
N GLU A 18 -6.56 -8.90 9.31
CA GLU A 18 -7.32 -9.87 8.50
C GLU A 18 -6.42 -10.90 7.79
N THR A 19 -5.10 -10.69 7.82
CA THR A 19 -4.09 -11.62 7.29
C THR A 19 -3.28 -12.22 8.42
N SER A 20 -2.94 -13.51 8.32
CA SER A 20 -2.00 -14.13 9.26
C SER A 20 -0.69 -13.34 9.33
N PHE A 21 -0.03 -13.32 10.49
CA PHE A 21 1.30 -12.70 10.65
C PHE A 21 2.34 -13.30 9.69
N GLU A 22 2.12 -14.53 9.24
CA GLU A 22 2.94 -15.22 8.25
C GLU A 22 2.62 -14.79 6.79
N GLN A 23 1.45 -14.21 6.56
CA GLN A 23 1.01 -13.71 5.26
C GLN A 23 1.24 -12.20 5.15
N LYS A 24 2.51 -11.81 5.11
CA LYS A 24 2.88 -10.41 4.86
C LYS A 24 2.73 -10.08 3.38
N ILE A 25 2.01 -9.01 3.07
CA ILE A 25 1.81 -8.57 1.68
C ILE A 25 2.90 -7.56 1.32
N LYS A 26 3.62 -7.78 0.22
CA LYS A 26 4.57 -6.78 -0.29
C LYS A 26 3.80 -5.60 -0.88
N ILE A 27 3.94 -4.42 -0.27
CA ILE A 27 3.22 -3.21 -0.68
C ILE A 27 4.10 -2.22 -1.44
N ALA A 28 5.42 -2.33 -1.34
CA ALA A 28 6.34 -1.54 -2.15
C ALA A 28 7.69 -2.25 -2.30
N GLY A 29 8.40 -1.94 -3.39
CA GLY A 29 9.74 -2.46 -3.66
C GLY A 29 10.86 -1.73 -2.90
N SER A 30 10.60 -0.51 -2.43
CA SER A 30 11.55 0.30 -1.67
C SER A 30 10.82 1.29 -0.74
N PHE A 31 11.52 1.81 0.26
CA PHE A 31 10.98 2.85 1.13
C PHE A 31 10.62 4.13 0.35
N THR A 32 11.46 4.54 -0.61
CA THR A 32 11.15 5.69 -1.48
C THR A 32 9.89 5.47 -2.30
N HIS A 33 9.70 4.25 -2.84
CA HIS A 33 8.50 3.93 -3.60
C HIS A 33 7.26 3.97 -2.68
N PHE A 34 7.37 3.45 -1.47
CA PHE A 34 6.31 3.50 -0.46
C PHE A 34 5.90 4.93 -0.09
N VAL A 35 6.87 5.81 0.21
CA VAL A 35 6.59 7.21 0.56
C VAL A 35 5.92 7.96 -0.59
N ARG A 36 6.31 7.70 -1.84
CA ARG A 36 5.62 8.27 -3.01
C ARG A 36 4.17 7.81 -3.07
N GLY A 37 3.93 6.51 -2.91
CA GLY A 37 2.57 5.94 -2.87
C GLY A 37 1.70 6.58 -1.78
N LEU A 38 2.25 6.79 -0.57
CA LEU A 38 1.55 7.49 0.51
C LEU A 38 1.19 8.94 0.16
N GLY A 39 2.12 9.68 -0.47
CA GLY A 39 1.87 11.05 -0.91
C GLY A 39 0.75 11.12 -1.96
N THR A 40 0.77 10.21 -2.92
CA THR A 40 -0.29 10.10 -3.94
C THR A 40 -1.62 9.69 -3.31
N ALA A 41 -1.64 8.73 -2.39
CA ALA A 41 -2.85 8.31 -1.68
C ALA A 41 -3.47 9.47 -0.90
N PHE A 42 -2.65 10.27 -0.22
CA PHE A 42 -3.11 11.46 0.50
C PHE A 42 -3.73 12.49 -0.46
N ASN A 43 -3.09 12.73 -1.61
CA ASN A 43 -3.65 13.62 -2.63
C ASN A 43 -4.98 13.10 -3.18
N ALA A 44 -5.05 11.82 -3.55
CA ALA A 44 -6.25 11.19 -4.07
C ALA A 44 -7.42 11.26 -3.09
N LYS A 45 -7.16 11.01 -1.80
CA LYS A 45 -8.15 11.18 -0.72
C LYS A 45 -8.65 12.62 -0.61
N ARG A 46 -7.77 13.61 -0.77
CA ARG A 46 -8.11 15.04 -0.71
C ARG A 46 -8.97 15.46 -1.90
N GLU A 47 -8.61 15.03 -3.11
CA GLU A 47 -9.29 15.40 -4.35
C GLU A 47 -10.49 14.49 -4.69
N LYS A 48 -10.73 13.43 -3.90
CA LYS A 48 -11.75 12.38 -4.13
C LYS A 48 -11.52 11.54 -5.40
N GLU A 49 -10.28 11.43 -5.84
CA GLU A 49 -9.82 10.66 -7.02
C GLU A 49 -9.42 9.22 -6.63
N HIS A 50 -10.33 8.53 -5.94
CA HIS A 50 -10.05 7.23 -5.33
C HIS A 50 -9.84 6.14 -6.38
N LYS A 51 -10.60 6.19 -7.48
CA LYS A 51 -10.58 5.17 -8.52
C LYS A 51 -9.27 5.22 -9.31
N GLU A 52 -8.88 6.42 -9.71
CA GLU A 52 -7.66 6.71 -10.47
C GLU A 52 -6.42 6.28 -9.67
N PHE A 53 -6.43 6.53 -8.36
CA PHE A 53 -5.37 6.07 -7.48
C PHE A 53 -5.28 4.54 -7.38
N LEU A 54 -6.42 3.85 -7.27
CA LEU A 54 -6.42 2.38 -7.19
C LEU A 54 -5.95 1.75 -8.51
N GLU A 55 -6.38 2.27 -9.66
CA GLU A 55 -5.91 1.83 -10.98
C GLU A 55 -4.40 2.07 -11.15
N LEU A 56 -3.88 3.22 -10.69
CA LEU A 56 -2.45 3.49 -10.68
C LEU A 56 -1.70 2.52 -9.74
N SER A 57 -2.27 2.25 -8.57
CA SER A 57 -1.66 1.36 -7.58
C SER A 57 -1.60 -0.09 -8.05
N GLU A 58 -2.59 -0.57 -8.80
CA GLU A 58 -2.57 -1.90 -9.42
C GLU A 58 -1.43 -2.08 -10.42
N ASN A 59 -1.04 -1.01 -11.12
CA ASN A 59 0.02 -1.05 -12.13
C ASN A 59 1.42 -0.83 -11.53
N GLU A 60 1.55 0.04 -10.53
CA GLU A 60 2.84 0.40 -9.93
C GLU A 60 3.26 -0.56 -8.81
N PHE A 61 2.31 -1.23 -8.17
CA PHE A 61 2.55 -2.16 -7.06
C PHE A 61 2.06 -3.57 -7.41
N ASN A 62 2.15 -4.50 -6.45
CA ASN A 62 1.63 -5.85 -6.62
C ASN A 62 0.09 -5.83 -6.49
N LEU A 63 -0.63 -6.70 -7.20
CA LEU A 63 -2.09 -6.83 -7.13
C LEU A 63 -2.57 -7.03 -5.68
N ASP A 64 -1.85 -7.83 -4.90
CA ASP A 64 -2.18 -8.08 -3.48
C ASP A 64 -2.09 -6.82 -2.62
N SER A 65 -1.26 -5.85 -3.01
CA SER A 65 -1.08 -4.59 -2.28
C SER A 65 -2.33 -3.70 -2.32
N ILE A 66 -3.27 -3.96 -3.24
CA ILE A 66 -4.49 -3.16 -3.35
C ILE A 66 -5.31 -3.18 -2.06
N ILE A 67 -5.25 -4.28 -1.30
CA ILE A 67 -5.93 -4.40 -0.01
C ILE A 67 -5.39 -3.36 0.97
N PHE A 68 -4.08 -3.11 0.96
CA PHE A 68 -3.45 -2.05 1.75
C PHE A 68 -3.90 -0.67 1.27
N TRP A 69 -3.85 -0.42 -0.03
CA TRP A 69 -4.11 0.89 -0.62
C TRP A 69 -5.58 1.32 -0.48
N LYS A 70 -6.53 0.40 -0.63
CA LYS A 70 -7.96 0.63 -0.35
C LYS A 70 -8.23 1.09 1.08
N ASN A 71 -7.45 0.62 2.04
CA ASN A 71 -7.58 1.00 3.45
C ASN A 71 -6.87 2.32 3.79
N THR A 72 -6.11 2.88 2.85
CA THR A 72 -5.29 4.10 3.05
C THR A 72 -6.00 5.36 2.52
N ILE A 73 -6.83 5.23 1.49
CA ILE A 73 -7.67 6.30 0.93
C ILE A 73 -8.99 6.49 1.67
#